data_AF-A0A929NPD4-F1
#
_entry.id   AF-A0A929NPD4-F1
#
_cell.length_a   1.000
_cell.length_b   1.000
_cell.length_c   1.000
_cell.angle_alpha   90.00
_cell.angle_beta   90.00
_cell.angle_gamma   90.00
#
_symmetry.space_group_name_H-M   'P 1'
#
loop_
_entity.id
_entity.type
_entity.pdbx_description
1 polymer ?
#
loop_
_entity_poly.entity_id
_entity_poly.type
_entity_poly.pdbx_seq_one_letter_code
_entity_poly.pdbx_strand_id
1 'polypeptide(L)'
;MTLHALIRALVVALTIMTPFTAQAETVDDFLARVAEAYAFPDKQAALRDLFFMEGMDADTVEMYDSRIIGRMLGKYDEPSLAVEPLPADFDPVQVGGGYEYRPNLEPLGYVVVGGKTSALYGGHGDRYYLVGVVRTLIENPAGPEQMLQMVVMGFNHPQIGFDGHCDVLLANNSVKRVRLDDEGLASKTMIVTGVRIEACELRNLSERGSLMLRLLEGDDQIFDHQADFPENTISFAR
;
A
#
# COMPACT_ATOMS: atom_id res chain seq x y z
N MET A 1 29.67 60.58 15.40
CA MET A 1 28.91 60.99 14.21
C MET A 1 29.21 59.94 13.12
N THR A 2 28.44 58.84 13.10
CA THR A 2 27.32 58.57 12.17
C THR A 2 27.81 58.48 10.72
N LEU A 3 27.80 57.33 10.04
CA LEU A 3 26.62 56.60 9.57
C LEU A 3 27.09 55.20 9.07
N HIS A 4 27.06 54.16 9.90
CA HIS A 4 26.07 53.07 9.88
C HIS A 4 25.13 53.00 8.66
N ALA A 5 25.12 51.82 8.04
CA ALA A 5 24.06 51.20 7.25
C ALA A 5 24.22 51.24 5.71
N LEU A 6 23.99 50.06 5.12
CA LEU A 6 24.19 49.65 3.72
C LEU A 6 25.68 49.55 3.35
N ILE A 7 26.33 48.39 3.39
CA ILE A 7 26.04 47.20 2.58
C ILE A 7 26.39 45.96 3.45
N ARG A 8 25.50 45.66 4.39
CA ARG A 8 25.34 44.33 5.00
C ARG A 8 24.05 43.74 4.47
N ALA A 9 24.02 43.44 3.18
CA ALA A 9 22.94 42.71 2.51
C ALA A 9 23.42 42.19 1.16
N LEU A 10 24.52 41.44 1.17
CA LEU A 10 24.82 40.51 0.08
C LEU A 10 25.38 39.20 0.66
N VAL A 11 24.71 38.73 1.70
CA VAL A 11 24.59 37.31 1.99
C VAL A 11 23.25 36.90 1.40
N VAL A 12 23.16 36.93 0.06
CA VAL A 12 22.12 36.17 -0.63
C VAL A 12 22.78 34.82 -0.88
N ALA A 13 22.30 33.87 -0.09
CA ALA A 13 22.63 32.47 -0.10
C ALA A 13 22.92 31.96 -1.52
N LEU A 14 24.20 31.70 -1.78
CA LEU A 14 24.62 30.75 -2.80
C LEU A 14 24.47 29.34 -2.23
N THR A 15 23.27 29.01 -1.73
CA THR A 15 22.84 27.62 -1.67
C THR A 15 22.46 27.28 -3.09
N ILE A 16 23.34 26.51 -3.73
CA ILE A 16 23.09 25.77 -4.95
C ILE A 16 21.81 24.97 -4.69
N MET A 17 20.66 25.53 -5.06
CA MET A 17 19.51 24.72 -5.40
C MET A 17 19.99 23.93 -6.60
N THR A 18 20.30 22.65 -6.38
CA THR A 18 20.24 21.68 -7.47
C THR A 18 18.95 21.94 -8.21
N PRO A 19 18.99 22.25 -9.53
CA PRO A 19 17.75 22.23 -10.27
C PRO A 19 17.20 20.81 -10.10
N PHE A 20 16.00 20.70 -9.53
CA PHE A 20 15.11 19.64 -9.97
C PHE A 20 15.19 19.73 -11.50
N THR A 21 15.77 18.74 -12.17
CA THR A 21 15.68 18.65 -13.62
C THR A 21 14.20 18.68 -13.92
N ALA A 22 13.70 19.84 -14.34
CA ALA A 22 12.33 19.96 -14.77
C ALA A 22 12.19 18.96 -15.91
N GLN A 23 11.27 17.99 -15.74
CA GLN A 23 10.94 17.07 -16.82
C GLN A 23 10.63 17.91 -18.05
N ALA A 24 11.28 17.64 -19.19
CA ALA A 24 11.04 18.42 -20.40
C ALA A 24 9.59 18.23 -20.91
N GLU A 25 9.05 17.04 -20.69
CA GLU A 25 7.63 16.72 -20.93
C GLU A 25 6.74 17.27 -19.81
N THR A 26 5.61 17.88 -20.19
CA THR A 26 4.58 18.30 -19.23
C THR A 26 3.65 17.15 -18.85
N VAL A 27 2.94 17.26 -17.72
CA VAL A 27 1.95 16.25 -17.32
C VAL A 27 0.82 16.14 -18.36
N ASP A 28 0.42 17.25 -18.98
CA ASP A 28 -0.61 17.26 -20.03
C ASP A 28 -0.15 16.51 -21.29
N ASP A 29 1.11 16.68 -21.69
CA ASP A 29 1.70 15.92 -22.82
C ASP A 29 1.77 14.42 -22.51
N PHE A 30 2.08 14.05 -21.26
CA PHE A 30 2.06 12.65 -20.83
C PHE A 30 0.63 12.07 -20.87
N LEU A 31 -0.36 12.78 -20.35
CA LEU A 31 -1.76 12.34 -20.41
C LEU A 31 -2.26 12.23 -21.85
N ALA A 32 -1.81 13.12 -22.76
CA ALA A 32 -2.09 13.01 -24.19
C ALA A 32 -1.53 11.71 -24.77
N ARG A 33 -0.29 11.32 -24.44
CA ARG A 33 0.26 10.01 -24.85
C ARG A 33 -0.50 8.82 -24.29
N VAL A 34 -0.97 8.92 -23.05
CA VAL A 34 -1.84 7.88 -22.46
C VAL A 34 -3.14 7.78 -23.26
N ALA A 35 -3.78 8.91 -23.59
CA ALA A 35 -4.98 8.93 -24.42
C ALA A 35 -4.73 8.35 -25.84
N GLU A 36 -3.60 8.69 -26.47
CA GLU A 36 -3.20 8.15 -27.77
C GLU A 36 -3.04 6.63 -27.73
N ALA A 37 -2.49 6.07 -26.65
CA ALA A 37 -2.38 4.62 -26.48
C ALA A 37 -3.77 3.93 -26.43
N TYR A 38 -4.79 4.57 -25.86
CA TYR A 38 -6.17 4.09 -25.91
C TYR A 38 -6.82 4.22 -27.29
N ALA A 39 -6.33 5.11 -28.15
CA ALA A 39 -6.81 5.28 -29.52
C ALA A 39 -6.13 4.32 -30.52
N PHE A 40 -5.04 3.65 -30.12
CA PHE A 40 -4.29 2.75 -30.98
C PHE A 40 -5.02 1.42 -31.22
N PRO A 41 -4.92 0.78 -32.41
CA PRO A 41 -5.55 -0.52 -32.66
C PRO A 41 -5.06 -1.63 -31.71
N ASP A 42 -3.76 -1.62 -31.38
CA ASP A 42 -3.15 -2.48 -30.36
C ASP A 42 -2.93 -1.69 -29.07
N LYS A 43 -4.04 -1.39 -28.38
CA LYS A 43 -4.02 -0.61 -27.12
C LYS A 43 -3.15 -1.25 -26.05
N GLN A 44 -3.06 -2.59 -26.03
CA GLN A 44 -2.29 -3.31 -25.03
C GLN A 44 -0.79 -3.08 -25.22
N ALA A 45 -0.27 -3.25 -26.45
CA ALA A 45 1.12 -2.94 -26.73
C ALA A 45 1.42 -1.44 -26.52
N ALA A 46 0.53 -0.55 -26.97
CA ALA A 46 0.72 0.89 -26.81
C ALA A 46 0.76 1.34 -25.34
N LEU A 47 -0.10 0.78 -24.47
CA LEU A 47 -0.05 1.04 -23.04
C LEU A 47 1.19 0.44 -22.38
N ARG A 48 1.60 -0.77 -22.82
CA ARG A 48 2.81 -1.42 -22.34
C ARG A 48 4.04 -0.55 -22.55
N ASP A 49 4.15 0.11 -23.70
CA ASP A 49 5.26 1.01 -24.02
C ASP A 49 5.32 2.29 -23.15
N LEU A 50 4.22 2.61 -22.46
CA LEU A 50 4.18 3.73 -21.50
C LEU A 50 4.69 3.34 -20.12
N PHE A 51 4.79 2.04 -19.80
CA PHE A 51 5.40 1.59 -18.55
C PHE A 51 6.92 1.64 -18.63
N PHE A 52 7.53 2.13 -17.56
CA PHE A 52 8.97 1.96 -17.37
C PHE A 52 9.22 0.50 -17.02
N MET A 53 9.79 -0.27 -17.96
CA MET A 53 9.97 -1.72 -17.83
C MET A 53 11.37 -2.14 -17.35
N GLU A 54 12.28 -1.19 -17.18
CA GLU A 54 13.65 -1.50 -16.79
C GLU A 54 13.70 -2.18 -15.41
N GLY A 55 14.56 -3.18 -15.28
CA GLY A 55 14.75 -3.95 -14.04
C GLY A 55 13.63 -4.97 -13.73
N MET A 56 12.56 -5.03 -14.52
CA MET A 56 11.52 -6.05 -14.38
C MET A 56 11.98 -7.37 -14.99
N ASP A 57 11.74 -8.48 -14.29
CA ASP A 57 11.94 -9.81 -14.86
C ASP A 57 10.74 -10.26 -15.72
N ALA A 58 10.92 -11.35 -16.47
CA ALA A 58 9.94 -11.82 -17.44
C ALA A 58 8.55 -12.10 -16.84
N ASP A 59 8.52 -12.75 -15.68
CA ASP A 59 7.26 -13.06 -14.99
C ASP A 59 6.57 -11.78 -14.49
N THR A 60 7.33 -10.77 -14.05
CA THR A 60 6.77 -9.50 -13.60
C THR A 60 6.17 -8.73 -14.77
N VAL A 61 6.82 -8.78 -15.94
CA VAL A 61 6.28 -8.23 -17.19
C VAL A 61 4.98 -8.96 -17.59
N GLU A 62 4.94 -10.29 -17.53
CA GLU A 62 3.73 -11.07 -17.82
C GLU A 62 2.58 -10.76 -16.85
N MET A 63 2.89 -10.59 -15.56
CA MET A 63 1.94 -10.15 -14.56
C MET A 63 1.36 -8.76 -14.90
N TYR A 64 2.20 -7.82 -15.35
CA TYR A 64 1.77 -6.48 -15.74
C TYR A 64 0.83 -6.52 -16.94
N ASP A 65 1.22 -7.25 -17.99
CA ASP A 65 0.42 -7.40 -19.21
C ASP A 65 -0.97 -7.99 -18.89
N SER A 66 -1.02 -9.06 -18.09
CA SER A 66 -2.26 -9.77 -17.79
C SER A 66 -3.15 -9.09 -16.74
N ARG A 67 -2.57 -8.47 -15.70
CA ARG A 67 -3.33 -7.96 -14.55
C ARG A 67 -3.45 -6.44 -14.52
N ILE A 68 -2.38 -5.71 -14.78
CA ILE A 68 -2.36 -4.25 -14.63
C ILE A 68 -2.91 -3.62 -15.91
N ILE A 69 -2.27 -3.88 -17.05
CA ILE A 69 -2.68 -3.36 -18.35
C ILE A 69 -4.06 -3.91 -18.72
N GLY A 70 -4.30 -5.21 -18.50
CA GLY A 70 -5.63 -5.81 -18.66
C GLY A 70 -6.74 -5.10 -17.87
N ARG A 71 -6.49 -4.69 -16.62
CA ARG A 71 -7.47 -3.92 -15.81
C ARG A 71 -7.65 -2.49 -16.31
N MET A 72 -6.58 -1.85 -16.79
CA MET A 72 -6.65 -0.52 -17.39
C MET A 72 -7.46 -0.51 -18.69
N LEU A 73 -7.38 -1.59 -19.48
CA LEU A 73 -8.13 -1.76 -20.72
C LEU A 73 -9.59 -2.17 -20.49
N GLY A 74 -9.86 -3.02 -19.50
CA GLY A 74 -11.07 -3.84 -19.41
C GLY A 74 -12.42 -3.13 -19.29
N LYS A 75 -12.50 -1.79 -19.30
CA LYS A 75 -13.78 -1.06 -19.19
C LYS A 75 -13.90 0.21 -20.02
N TYR A 76 -12.87 0.65 -20.74
CA TYR A 76 -12.87 1.99 -21.33
C TYR A 76 -12.28 2.01 -22.74
N ASP A 77 -13.10 2.33 -23.73
CA ASP A 77 -12.62 2.59 -25.09
C ASP A 77 -11.97 3.97 -25.22
N GLU A 78 -12.53 4.97 -24.53
CA GLU A 78 -12.03 6.33 -24.37
C GLU A 78 -12.19 6.76 -22.89
N PRO A 79 -11.20 6.49 -22.02
CA PRO A 79 -11.30 6.86 -20.62
C PRO A 79 -11.13 8.36 -20.40
N SER A 80 -11.80 8.90 -19.39
CA SER A 80 -11.35 10.15 -18.77
C SER A 80 -10.00 9.91 -18.07
N LEU A 81 -9.08 10.84 -18.22
CA LEU A 81 -7.75 10.79 -17.62
C LEU A 81 -7.55 11.97 -16.68
N ALA A 82 -7.01 11.70 -15.50
CA ALA A 82 -6.66 12.72 -14.52
C ALA A 82 -5.40 12.29 -13.76
N VAL A 83 -4.76 13.25 -13.10
CA VAL A 83 -3.68 12.99 -12.16
C VAL A 83 -4.13 13.27 -10.74
N GLU A 84 -3.78 12.39 -9.82
CA GLU A 84 -4.00 12.55 -8.39
C GLU A 84 -2.67 12.44 -7.63
N PRO A 85 -2.48 13.20 -6.53
CA PRO A 85 -1.27 13.10 -5.71
C PRO A 85 -1.22 11.77 -4.95
N LEU A 86 -0.03 11.38 -4.50
CA LEU A 86 0.11 10.27 -3.55
C LEU A 86 -0.50 10.64 -2.18
N PRO A 87 -1.16 9.70 -1.49
CA PRO A 87 -1.51 9.83 -0.09
C PRO A 87 -0.29 10.15 0.78
N ALA A 88 -0.49 10.88 1.88
CA ALA A 88 0.59 11.24 2.80
C ALA A 88 1.24 10.02 3.47
N ASP A 89 0.52 8.91 3.57
CA ASP A 89 0.92 7.62 4.12
C ASP A 89 1.23 6.57 3.05
N PHE A 90 1.49 6.99 1.80
CA PHE A 90 1.82 6.09 0.71
C PHE A 90 3.11 5.30 1.03
N ASP A 91 2.96 3.97 1.12
CA ASP A 91 4.08 3.03 1.20
C ASP A 91 4.35 2.44 -0.21
N PRO A 92 5.48 2.79 -0.85
CA PRO A 92 5.82 2.25 -2.16
C PRO A 92 6.15 0.76 -2.09
N VAL A 93 6.46 0.21 -0.91
CA VAL A 93 6.89 -1.18 -0.78
C VAL A 93 5.68 -2.07 -0.53
N GLN A 94 5.49 -3.04 -1.41
CA GLN A 94 4.50 -4.09 -1.22
C GLN A 94 5.23 -5.41 -0.99
N VAL A 95 4.71 -6.24 -0.10
CA VAL A 95 5.29 -7.54 0.23
C VAL A 95 4.20 -8.59 0.12
N GLY A 96 4.49 -9.67 -0.59
CA GLY A 96 3.56 -10.78 -0.72
C GLY A 96 4.18 -11.97 -1.43
N GLY A 97 3.78 -13.18 -1.04
CA GLY A 97 4.21 -14.41 -1.72
C GLY A 97 5.72 -14.66 -1.69
N GLY A 98 6.43 -14.13 -0.68
CA GLY A 98 7.89 -14.24 -0.55
C GLY A 98 8.70 -13.23 -1.37
N TYR A 99 8.05 -12.25 -1.99
CA TYR A 99 8.70 -11.18 -2.74
C TYR A 99 8.42 -9.81 -2.14
N GLU A 100 9.42 -8.94 -2.26
CA GLU A 100 9.26 -7.50 -2.09
C GLU A 100 9.10 -6.87 -3.47
N TYR A 101 8.07 -6.04 -3.63
CA TYR A 101 7.75 -5.32 -4.85
C TYR A 101 8.00 -3.84 -4.60
N ARG A 102 8.90 -3.24 -5.37
CA ARG A 102 9.22 -1.81 -5.32
C ARG A 102 9.00 -1.16 -6.66
N PRO A 103 8.41 0.05 -6.71
CA PRO A 103 8.43 0.91 -7.89
C PRO A 103 9.82 0.99 -8.49
N ASN A 104 9.93 0.78 -9.80
CA ASN A 104 11.20 0.91 -10.52
C ASN A 104 11.51 2.36 -10.94
N LEU A 105 10.60 3.28 -10.64
CA LEU A 105 10.77 4.73 -10.68
C LEU A 105 10.18 5.35 -9.41
N GLU A 106 10.71 6.51 -9.00
CA GLU A 106 10.12 7.29 -7.92
C GLU A 106 8.72 7.75 -8.33
N PRO A 107 7.66 7.34 -7.60
CA PRO A 107 6.31 7.73 -7.95
C PRO A 107 6.05 9.19 -7.59
N LEU A 108 5.39 9.93 -8.48
CA LEU A 108 4.99 11.32 -8.27
C LEU A 108 3.49 11.45 -7.98
N GLY A 109 2.70 10.44 -8.33
CA GLY A 109 1.25 10.41 -8.19
C GLY A 109 0.63 9.24 -8.94
N TYR A 110 -0.68 9.35 -9.16
CA TYR A 110 -1.47 8.40 -9.94
C TYR A 110 -1.98 9.04 -11.22
N VAL A 111 -1.95 8.29 -12.31
CA VAL A 111 -2.86 8.50 -13.44
C VAL A 111 -4.14 7.72 -13.14
N VAL A 112 -5.26 8.43 -13.07
CA VAL A 112 -6.59 7.87 -12.86
C VAL A 112 -7.33 7.76 -14.18
N VAL A 113 -7.68 6.53 -14.54
CA VAL A 113 -8.38 6.14 -15.75
C VAL A 113 -9.84 5.84 -15.42
N GLY A 114 -10.75 6.56 -16.08
CA GLY A 114 -12.20 6.39 -15.93
C GLY A 114 -12.71 6.59 -14.51
N GLY A 115 -11.97 7.38 -13.70
CA GLY A 115 -12.29 7.72 -12.31
C GLY A 115 -12.18 6.57 -11.30
N LYS A 116 -11.59 5.42 -11.68
CA LYS A 116 -11.58 4.22 -10.81
C LYS A 116 -10.29 3.43 -10.86
N THR A 117 -9.69 3.28 -12.03
CA THR A 117 -8.45 2.51 -12.18
C THR A 117 -7.29 3.48 -12.07
N SER A 118 -6.39 3.27 -11.13
CA SER A 118 -5.20 4.09 -10.98
C SER A 118 -3.93 3.31 -11.31
N ALA A 119 -2.96 3.99 -11.91
CA ALA A 119 -1.60 3.50 -12.11
C ALA A 119 -0.61 4.57 -11.64
N LEU A 120 0.45 4.17 -10.95
CA LEU A 120 1.50 5.10 -10.54
C LEU A 120 2.19 5.69 -11.78
N TYR A 121 2.60 6.95 -11.71
CA TYR A 121 3.46 7.57 -12.72
C TYR A 121 4.67 8.25 -12.07
N GLY A 122 5.76 8.34 -12.82
CA GLY A 122 7.03 8.90 -12.36
C GLY A 122 7.86 9.44 -13.52
N GLY A 123 8.83 10.29 -13.21
CA GLY A 123 9.73 10.91 -14.19
C GLY A 123 11.02 10.10 -14.39
N HIS A 124 11.45 9.92 -15.63
CA HIS A 124 12.75 9.36 -15.96
C HIS A 124 13.35 10.08 -17.19
N GLY A 125 14.56 10.65 -17.04
CA GLY A 125 15.16 11.49 -18.07
C GLY A 125 14.30 12.72 -18.36
N ASP A 126 13.85 12.84 -19.62
CA ASP A 126 13.04 13.97 -20.09
C ASP A 126 11.53 13.65 -20.20
N ARG A 127 11.09 12.44 -19.80
CA ARG A 127 9.71 11.96 -19.98
C ARG A 127 9.08 11.36 -18.72
N TYR A 128 7.77 11.41 -18.64
CA TYR A 128 6.97 10.66 -17.68
C TYR A 128 6.63 9.25 -18.20
N TYR A 129 6.53 8.31 -17.27
CA TYR A 129 6.17 6.92 -17.53
C TYR A 129 5.17 6.46 -16.49
N LEU A 130 4.36 5.46 -16.86
CA LEU A 130 3.68 4.63 -15.88
C LEU A 130 4.73 3.78 -15.14
N VAL A 131 4.61 3.66 -13.83
CA VAL A 131 5.64 3.03 -13.01
C VAL A 131 5.47 1.51 -13.01
N GLY A 132 6.53 0.80 -13.39
CA GLY A 132 6.66 -0.63 -13.21
C GLY A 132 7.04 -0.98 -11.76
N VAL A 133 7.11 -2.26 -11.45
CA VAL A 133 7.67 -2.72 -10.17
C VAL A 133 8.77 -3.72 -10.41
N VAL A 134 9.86 -3.60 -9.68
CA VAL A 134 10.85 -4.68 -9.54
C VAL A 134 10.39 -5.57 -8.41
N ARG A 135 10.30 -6.88 -8.67
CA ARG A 135 10.18 -7.87 -7.60
C ARG A 135 11.57 -8.35 -7.20
N THR A 136 11.83 -8.40 -5.91
CA THR A 136 13.05 -8.96 -5.34
C THR A 136 12.67 -10.10 -4.43
N LEU A 137 13.28 -11.27 -4.63
CA LEU A 137 13.11 -12.38 -3.72
C LEU A 137 13.69 -11.97 -2.35
N ILE A 138 12.91 -12.16 -1.30
CA ILE A 138 13.40 -11.87 0.05
C ILE A 138 14.34 -13.02 0.44
N GLU A 139 15.64 -12.71 0.54
CA GLU A 139 16.65 -13.65 1.04
C GLU A 139 16.38 -13.92 2.53
N ASN A 140 16.24 -15.20 2.88
CA ASN A 140 15.66 -15.71 4.13
C ASN A 140 14.16 -15.42 4.30
N PRO A 141 13.30 -16.07 3.50
CA PRO A 141 11.89 -16.03 3.79
C PRO A 141 11.68 -16.62 5.19
N ALA A 142 11.11 -15.84 6.10
CA ALA A 142 10.20 -16.47 7.05
C ALA A 142 9.23 -17.32 6.21
N GLY A 143 8.86 -18.52 6.69
CA GLY A 143 8.18 -19.55 5.90
C GLY A 143 7.02 -19.03 5.02
N PRO A 144 6.59 -19.80 4.00
CA PRO A 144 5.61 -19.30 3.02
C PRO A 144 4.40 -18.66 3.71
N GLU A 145 3.95 -17.52 3.18
CA GLU A 145 2.77 -16.87 3.74
C GLU A 145 1.55 -17.78 3.62
N GLN A 146 0.75 -17.78 4.67
CA GLN A 146 -0.49 -18.52 4.79
C GLN A 146 -1.64 -17.56 5.14
N MET A 147 -2.86 -18.07 5.04
CA MET A 147 -4.04 -17.32 5.49
C MET A 147 -4.06 -17.34 7.02
N LEU A 148 -4.02 -16.16 7.62
CA LEU A 148 -4.16 -15.97 9.06
C LEU A 148 -5.54 -15.40 9.33
N GLN A 149 -6.27 -16.00 10.26
CA GLN A 149 -7.62 -15.59 10.61
C GLN A 149 -7.70 -15.16 12.07
N MET A 150 -8.26 -13.97 12.30
CA MET A 150 -8.57 -13.42 13.61
C MET A 150 -10.09 -13.30 13.74
N VAL A 151 -10.67 -13.95 14.75
CA VAL A 151 -12.11 -13.89 15.03
C VAL A 151 -12.32 -13.29 16.41
N VAL A 152 -13.04 -12.18 16.47
CA VAL A 152 -13.43 -11.49 17.69
C VAL A 152 -14.94 -11.59 17.85
N MET A 153 -15.40 -12.00 19.04
CA MET A 153 -16.82 -12.03 19.37
C MET A 153 -17.08 -11.38 20.72
N GLY A 154 -18.01 -10.44 20.75
CA GLY A 154 -18.55 -9.81 21.95
C GLY A 154 -19.91 -10.40 22.31
N PHE A 155 -20.05 -10.87 23.55
CA PHE A 155 -21.26 -11.48 24.05
C PHE A 155 -21.95 -10.56 25.07
N ASN A 156 -23.06 -9.92 24.67
CA ASN A 156 -24.15 -9.46 25.55
C ASN A 156 -25.22 -8.70 24.73
N HIS A 157 -26.35 -8.34 25.38
CA HIS A 157 -27.27 -7.32 24.88
C HIS A 157 -27.46 -6.18 25.91
N PRO A 158 -27.31 -4.88 25.56
CA PRO A 158 -26.73 -4.38 24.32
C PRO A 158 -25.33 -4.97 24.07
N GLN A 159 -24.92 -5.00 22.82
CA GLN A 159 -23.61 -5.46 22.40
C GLN A 159 -22.49 -4.69 23.13
N ILE A 160 -21.34 -5.35 23.26
CA ILE A 160 -20.14 -4.76 23.87
C ILE A 160 -19.20 -4.24 22.78
N GLY A 161 -18.51 -3.13 23.06
CA GLY A 161 -17.44 -2.65 22.21
C GLY A 161 -16.07 -3.22 22.59
N PHE A 162 -15.17 -3.29 21.61
CA PHE A 162 -13.78 -3.73 21.80
C PHE A 162 -12.80 -2.92 20.93
N ASP A 163 -11.55 -2.85 21.38
CA ASP A 163 -10.41 -2.35 20.61
C ASP A 163 -9.18 -3.24 20.77
N GLY A 164 -8.29 -3.22 19.79
CA GLY A 164 -7.16 -4.13 19.80
C GLY A 164 -6.26 -4.02 18.58
N HIS A 165 -5.25 -4.87 18.57
CA HIS A 165 -4.35 -5.05 17.45
C HIS A 165 -3.74 -6.45 17.45
N CYS A 166 -3.31 -6.90 16.28
CA CYS A 166 -2.46 -8.07 16.11
C CYS A 166 -1.24 -7.70 15.29
N ASP A 167 -0.08 -8.20 15.70
CA ASP A 167 1.20 -8.07 15.02
C ASP A 167 1.45 -9.36 14.23
N VAL A 168 1.59 -9.23 12.91
CA VAL A 168 1.73 -10.34 11.96
C VAL A 168 3.12 -10.31 11.36
N LEU A 169 3.86 -11.42 11.49
CA LEU A 169 5.12 -11.60 10.81
C LEU A 169 4.86 -11.88 9.33
N LEU A 170 5.45 -11.09 8.44
CA LEU A 170 5.41 -11.28 7.00
C LEU A 170 6.62 -12.07 6.52
N ALA A 171 6.56 -12.60 5.28
CA ALA A 171 7.66 -13.41 4.74
C ALA A 171 8.99 -12.63 4.64
N ASN A 172 8.93 -11.29 4.61
CA ASN A 172 10.10 -10.42 4.63
C ASN A 172 10.72 -10.19 6.03
N ASN A 173 10.32 -10.95 7.04
CA ASN A 173 10.67 -10.73 8.45
C ASN A 173 10.25 -9.37 9.02
N SER A 174 9.40 -8.61 8.33
CA SER A 174 8.78 -7.40 8.90
C SER A 174 7.50 -7.75 9.65
N VAL A 175 7.12 -6.88 10.58
CA VAL A 175 5.89 -7.03 11.36
C VAL A 175 4.87 -6.02 10.85
N LYS A 176 3.72 -6.51 10.42
CA LYS A 176 2.55 -5.69 10.08
C LYS A 176 1.57 -5.68 11.23
N ARG A 177 1.25 -4.48 11.73
CA ARG A 177 0.21 -4.29 12.74
C ARG A 177 -1.16 -4.18 12.08
N VAL A 178 -2.08 -5.03 12.50
CA VAL A 178 -3.46 -5.11 12.05
C VAL A 178 -4.35 -4.61 13.19
N ARG A 179 -5.26 -3.67 12.91
CA ARG A 179 -6.19 -3.13 13.92
C ARG A 179 -7.45 -3.98 14.03
N LEU A 180 -7.90 -4.18 15.26
CA LEU A 180 -9.14 -4.89 15.60
C LEU A 180 -10.04 -3.94 16.41
N ASP A 181 -10.92 -3.22 15.73
CA ASP A 181 -11.91 -2.34 16.33
C ASP A 181 -13.33 -2.79 15.99
N ASP A 182 -14.25 -2.54 16.92
CA ASP A 182 -15.62 -3.05 16.91
C ASP A 182 -16.49 -2.51 15.76
N GLU A 183 -16.26 -1.30 15.24
CA GLU A 183 -17.07 -0.64 14.19
C GLU A 183 -18.62 -0.69 14.43
N GLY A 184 -19.06 -1.04 15.65
CA GLY A 184 -20.46 -1.25 16.03
C GLY A 184 -21.07 -2.61 15.63
N LEU A 185 -20.25 -3.62 15.31
CA LEU A 185 -20.70 -4.94 14.84
C LEU A 185 -20.74 -6.01 15.94
N ALA A 186 -20.10 -5.77 17.09
CA ALA A 186 -19.91 -6.67 18.22
C ALA A 186 -19.21 -7.99 17.91
N SER A 187 -18.82 -8.20 16.65
CA SER A 187 -18.04 -9.34 16.20
C SER A 187 -17.32 -8.96 14.91
N LYS A 188 -16.09 -9.44 14.75
CA LYS A 188 -15.24 -9.12 13.59
C LYS A 188 -14.41 -10.34 13.23
N THR A 189 -14.46 -10.72 11.95
CA THR A 189 -13.55 -11.71 11.37
C THR A 189 -12.63 -11.01 10.40
N MET A 190 -11.33 -11.16 10.60
CA MET A 190 -10.30 -10.62 9.71
C MET A 190 -9.44 -11.74 9.16
N ILE A 191 -9.17 -11.68 7.86
CA ILE A 191 -8.27 -12.58 7.17
C ILE A 191 -7.13 -11.74 6.62
N VAL A 192 -5.90 -12.11 6.95
CA VAL A 192 -4.68 -11.47 6.46
C VAL A 192 -3.71 -12.53 5.96
N THR A 193 -2.87 -12.16 5.00
CA THR A 193 -1.78 -13.00 4.55
C THR A 193 -0.54 -12.67 5.36
N GLY A 194 0.13 -13.70 5.87
CA GLY A 194 1.37 -13.57 6.64
C GLY A 194 1.92 -14.93 7.01
N VAL A 195 3.08 -14.98 7.65
CA VAL A 195 3.72 -16.22 8.07
C VAL A 195 3.07 -16.75 9.35
N ARG A 196 2.92 -15.88 10.34
CA ARG A 196 2.34 -16.21 11.66
C ARG A 196 1.93 -14.96 12.40
N ILE A 197 1.11 -15.13 13.42
CA ILE A 197 0.70 -14.09 14.35
C ILE A 197 1.72 -14.08 15.49
N GLU A 198 2.41 -12.96 15.69
CA GLU A 198 3.43 -12.78 16.74
C GLU A 198 2.78 -12.40 18.07
N ALA A 199 1.85 -11.44 18.02
CA ALA A 199 1.15 -10.96 19.20
C ALA A 199 -0.25 -10.48 18.84
N CYS A 200 -1.16 -10.54 19.79
CA CYS A 200 -2.47 -9.91 19.71
C CYS A 200 -2.85 -9.37 21.08
N GLU A 201 -3.46 -8.20 21.10
CA GLU A 201 -4.08 -7.64 22.29
C GLU A 201 -5.47 -7.14 21.92
N LEU A 202 -6.45 -7.53 22.72
CA LEU A 202 -7.85 -7.15 22.57
C LEU A 202 -8.40 -6.74 23.91
N ARG A 203 -9.12 -5.62 23.94
CA ARG A 203 -9.69 -5.06 25.15
C ARG A 203 -11.18 -4.82 24.98
N ASN A 204 -11.95 -5.29 25.95
CA ASN A 204 -13.36 -4.97 26.12
C ASN A 204 -13.49 -3.54 26.65
N LEU A 205 -14.16 -2.68 25.87
CA LEU A 205 -14.42 -1.28 26.21
C LEU A 205 -15.68 -1.12 27.07
N SER A 206 -16.40 -2.21 27.32
CA SER A 206 -17.62 -2.24 28.10
C SER A 206 -17.37 -2.76 29.51
N GLU A 207 -18.01 -2.18 30.52
CA GLU A 207 -17.94 -2.65 31.92
C GLU A 207 -18.82 -3.90 32.18
N ARG A 208 -19.03 -4.74 31.16
CA ARG A 208 -19.89 -5.93 31.20
C ARG A 208 -19.64 -6.83 30.00
N GLY A 209 -20.26 -8.02 30.04
CA GLY A 209 -20.22 -9.00 28.95
C GLY A 209 -18.90 -9.74 28.86
N SER A 210 -18.75 -10.47 27.76
CA SER A 210 -17.61 -11.35 27.51
C SER A 210 -17.02 -11.09 26.14
N LEU A 211 -15.71 -11.16 26.03
CA LEU A 211 -14.97 -11.05 24.77
C LEU A 211 -14.33 -12.41 24.47
N MET A 212 -14.30 -12.81 23.20
CA MET A 212 -13.54 -13.98 22.76
C MET A 212 -12.66 -13.63 21.59
N LEU A 213 -11.41 -14.11 21.64
CA LEU A 213 -10.44 -14.05 20.56
C LEU A 213 -10.09 -15.47 20.14
N ARG A 214 -10.27 -15.77 18.85
CA ARG A 214 -9.72 -16.97 18.22
C ARG A 214 -8.75 -16.59 17.11
N LEU A 215 -7.59 -17.22 17.10
CA LEU A 215 -6.53 -17.03 16.11
C LEU A 215 -6.26 -18.36 15.39
N LEU A 216 -6.23 -18.31 14.06
CA LEU A 216 -5.88 -19.44 13.20
C LEU A 216 -4.72 -19.09 12.29
N GLU A 217 -3.81 -20.04 12.11
CA GLU A 217 -2.72 -19.99 11.13
C GLU A 217 -2.93 -21.13 10.14
N GLY A 218 -3.38 -20.81 8.92
CA GLY A 218 -3.91 -21.81 8.01
C GLY A 218 -5.17 -22.45 8.58
N ASP A 219 -5.17 -23.78 8.68
CA ASP A 219 -6.27 -24.55 9.27
C ASP A 219 -6.08 -24.80 10.78
N ASP A 220 -4.92 -24.42 11.35
CA ASP A 220 -4.57 -24.71 12.74
C ASP A 220 -5.03 -23.59 13.67
N GLN A 221 -5.86 -23.92 14.66
CA GLN A 221 -6.20 -23.01 15.74
C GLN A 221 -5.02 -22.91 16.73
N ILE A 222 -4.41 -21.73 16.80
CA ILE A 222 -3.24 -21.49 17.64
C ILE A 222 -3.58 -20.82 18.97
N PHE A 223 -4.75 -20.19 19.07
CA PHE A 223 -5.23 -19.52 20.26
C PHE A 223 -6.75 -19.44 20.25
N ASP A 224 -7.36 -19.70 21.40
CA ASP A 224 -8.78 -19.49 21.65
C ASP A 224 -8.96 -19.18 23.12
N HIS A 225 -9.42 -17.97 23.41
CA HIS A 225 -9.61 -17.50 24.76
C HIS A 225 -10.84 -16.61 24.85
N GLN A 226 -11.58 -16.78 25.94
CA GLN A 226 -12.71 -15.96 26.32
C GLN A 226 -12.41 -15.30 27.67
N ALA A 227 -12.58 -13.98 27.74
CA ALA A 227 -12.48 -13.19 28.96
C ALA A 227 -13.87 -12.66 29.34
N ASP A 228 -14.28 -12.97 30.56
CA ASP A 228 -15.52 -12.47 31.17
C ASP A 228 -15.19 -11.31 32.13
N PHE A 229 -16.06 -10.30 32.19
CA PHE A 229 -15.90 -9.21 33.16
C PHE A 229 -15.73 -9.75 34.61
N PRO A 230 -14.76 -9.25 35.41
CA PRO A 230 -13.99 -8.02 35.22
C PRO A 230 -12.73 -8.13 34.35
N GLU A 231 -12.40 -9.32 33.84
CA GLU A 231 -11.29 -9.49 32.91
C GLU A 231 -11.68 -8.87 31.57
N ASN A 232 -11.02 -7.77 31.22
CA ASN A 232 -11.38 -6.96 30.06
C ASN A 232 -10.31 -6.98 28.97
N THR A 233 -9.25 -7.77 29.12
CA THR A 233 -8.15 -7.80 28.14
C THR A 233 -7.76 -9.24 27.85
N ILE A 234 -7.64 -9.57 26.56
CA ILE A 234 -7.12 -10.84 26.06
C ILE A 234 -5.80 -10.53 25.37
N SER A 235 -4.73 -11.21 25.78
CA SER A 235 -3.40 -11.05 25.21
C SER A 235 -2.84 -12.38 24.76
N PHE A 236 -2.20 -12.38 23.61
CA PHE A 236 -1.44 -13.48 23.04
C PHE A 236 -0.09 -12.93 22.59
N ALA A 237 1.00 -13.66 22.87
CA ALA A 237 2.35 -13.33 22.40
C ALA A 237 3.19 -14.61 22.29
N ARG A 238 4.12 -14.64 21.34
CA ARG A 238 5.09 -15.72 21.11
C ARG A 238 6.53 -15.25 21.26
#